data_AF-A0ABD0MEB4-F1
#
_entry.id   AF-A0ABD0MEB4-F1
#
_cell.length_a   1.000
_cell.length_b   1.000
_cell.length_c   1.000
_cell.angle_alpha   90.00
_cell.angle_beta   90.00
_cell.angle_gamma   90.00
#
_symmetry.space_group_name_H-M   'P 1'
#
loop_
_entity.id
_entity.type
_entity.pdbx_description
1 polymer ?
#
loop_
_entity_poly.entity_id
_entity_poly.type
_entity_poly.pdbx_seq_one_letter_code
_entity_poly.pdbx_strand_id
1 'polypeptide(L)'
;MEKRGRPRKNATKDDENNPNVHEQNTASGDGALEGEQISLAKILNEIKDFRQDSHKQLQDIKEELNKSNKRIEEAENRIDEAETRIQNTEEVLEEMIRLTEQFEARLNDQEGRARRSNIRIYGVPEKAEANSSDFISFLEDLLKSTLDLNPPVDLQIERAHRALTPTPSAEAKPRSIIAKFLNYRTKELVIKTAWEKKVVEWKGCSTLKARDRYGEKSTPPLQKCPVVILWYCNSTT
;
A
#
# COMPACT_ATOMS: atom_id res chain seq x y z
N MET A 1 16.25 -43.83 3.74
CA MET A 1 15.90 -45.02 4.55
C MET A 1 15.28 -46.07 3.64
N GLU A 2 15.98 -47.17 3.46
CA GLU A 2 15.60 -48.36 2.68
C GLU A 2 14.88 -49.36 3.60
N LYS A 3 13.76 -49.97 3.18
CA LYS A 3 13.34 -51.38 3.48
C LYS A 3 12.37 -51.85 2.39
N ARG A 4 12.75 -52.76 1.48
CA ARG A 4 12.71 -54.24 1.56
C ARG A 4 11.28 -54.83 1.52
N GLY A 5 10.99 -55.63 0.49
CA GLY A 5 9.72 -56.33 0.30
C GLY A 5 9.68 -57.78 0.78
N ARG A 6 8.54 -58.46 0.58
CA ARG A 6 8.38 -59.77 -0.10
C ARG A 6 6.90 -60.22 -0.16
N PRO A 7 6.55 -61.13 -1.10
CA PRO A 7 5.19 -61.54 -1.45
C PRO A 7 4.77 -62.90 -0.85
N ARG A 8 3.50 -63.30 -1.01
CA ARG A 8 3.07 -64.71 -0.94
C ARG A 8 2.01 -65.06 -2.00
N LYS A 9 2.32 -66.09 -2.79
CA LYS A 9 1.41 -66.91 -3.61
C LYS A 9 0.99 -68.14 -2.80
N ASN A 10 -0.17 -68.73 -3.14
CA ASN A 10 -0.52 -70.16 -3.22
C ASN A 10 -1.97 -70.17 -3.78
N ALA A 11 -2.32 -70.63 -5.00
CA ALA A 11 -2.10 -71.88 -5.73
C ALA A 11 -2.90 -73.09 -5.19
N THR A 12 -3.91 -73.48 -6.00
CA THR A 12 -4.39 -74.86 -6.29
C THR A 12 -5.10 -75.63 -5.15
N LYS A 13 -6.14 -76.46 -5.34
CA LYS A 13 -6.52 -77.37 -6.44
C LYS A 13 -7.88 -78.05 -6.11
N ASP A 14 -8.56 -78.57 -7.15
CA ASP A 14 -9.35 -79.83 -7.24
C ASP A 14 -10.52 -80.04 -6.24
N ASP A 15 -11.64 -80.73 -6.51
CA ASP A 15 -12.23 -81.42 -7.64
C ASP A 15 -13.66 -81.83 -7.20
N GLU A 16 -14.45 -82.30 -8.16
CA GLU A 16 -15.47 -83.34 -8.01
C GLU A 16 -16.90 -83.06 -7.47
N ASN A 17 -17.81 -83.45 -8.38
CA ASN A 17 -19.00 -84.29 -8.18
C ASN A 17 -20.33 -83.69 -7.72
N ASN A 18 -21.17 -83.52 -8.74
CA ASN A 18 -22.59 -83.87 -8.73
C ASN A 18 -22.84 -85.27 -8.12
N PRO A 19 -23.95 -85.47 -7.39
CA PRO A 19 -24.90 -86.44 -7.91
C PRO A 19 -26.35 -85.93 -7.87
N ASN A 20 -27.04 -86.24 -8.95
CA ASN A 20 -28.48 -86.21 -9.11
C ASN A 20 -29.14 -87.24 -8.19
N VAL A 21 -30.17 -86.85 -7.42
CA VAL A 21 -31.18 -87.79 -6.92
C VAL A 21 -32.57 -87.15 -7.05
N HIS A 22 -33.45 -87.91 -7.68
CA HIS A 22 -34.84 -87.60 -7.98
C HIS A 22 -35.75 -88.08 -6.82
N GLU A 23 -37.02 -87.65 -6.88
CA GLU A 23 -38.23 -88.26 -6.29
C GLU A 23 -38.88 -87.70 -5.00
N GLN A 24 -40.08 -87.15 -5.27
CA GLN A 24 -41.40 -87.47 -4.70
C GLN A 24 -41.86 -86.91 -3.33
N ASN A 25 -42.82 -85.98 -3.43
CA ASN A 25 -44.08 -85.78 -2.69
C ASN A 25 -44.30 -86.46 -1.31
N THR A 26 -44.85 -85.74 -0.32
CA THR A 26 -46.31 -85.74 0.05
C THR A 26 -46.61 -85.08 1.42
N ALA A 27 -47.70 -84.28 1.41
CA ALA A 27 -48.78 -84.13 2.40
C ALA A 27 -48.54 -83.62 3.85
N SER A 28 -49.02 -82.37 4.06
CA SER A 28 -50.10 -81.94 4.96
C SER A 28 -50.00 -82.08 6.49
N GLY A 29 -50.15 -80.93 7.17
CA GLY A 29 -50.46 -80.80 8.60
C GLY A 29 -50.69 -79.35 9.04
N ASP A 30 -51.69 -78.67 8.45
CA ASP A 30 -52.10 -77.29 8.77
C ASP A 30 -53.08 -77.22 9.95
N GLY A 31 -52.99 -76.12 10.72
CA GLY A 31 -54.13 -75.66 11.52
C GLY A 31 -53.81 -74.76 12.72
N ALA A 32 -52.60 -74.81 13.28
CA ALA A 32 -52.25 -73.98 14.46
C ALA A 32 -50.91 -73.24 14.36
N LEU A 33 -50.10 -73.53 13.33
CA LEU A 33 -48.80 -72.91 13.09
C LEU A 33 -48.84 -71.76 12.07
N GLU A 34 -49.94 -71.62 11.32
CA GLU A 34 -50.06 -70.65 10.22
C GLU A 34 -50.10 -69.20 10.74
N GLY A 35 -50.80 -68.89 11.83
CA GLY A 35 -50.90 -67.51 12.35
C GLY A 35 -49.56 -66.93 12.84
N GLU A 36 -48.72 -67.77 13.46
CA GLU A 36 -47.41 -67.40 13.99
C GLU A 36 -46.33 -67.39 12.88
N GLN A 37 -46.44 -68.29 11.89
CA GLN A 37 -45.61 -68.29 10.68
C GLN A 37 -45.91 -67.09 9.76
N ILE A 38 -47.17 -66.67 9.66
CA ILE A 38 -47.56 -65.45 8.93
C ILE A 38 -46.98 -64.20 9.61
N SER A 39 -46.97 -64.15 10.95
CA SER A 39 -46.37 -63.04 11.72
C SER A 39 -44.85 -62.96 11.54
N LEU A 40 -44.15 -64.10 11.63
CA LEU A 40 -42.70 -64.16 11.49
C LEU A 40 -42.24 -63.86 10.06
N ALA A 41 -42.99 -64.32 9.06
CA ALA A 41 -42.75 -63.99 7.65
C ALA A 41 -42.93 -62.48 7.37
N LYS A 42 -43.89 -61.83 8.04
CA LYS A 42 -44.11 -60.39 7.93
C LYS A 42 -42.93 -59.58 8.50
N ILE A 43 -42.44 -59.97 9.67
CA ILE A 43 -41.25 -59.37 10.31
C ILE A 43 -40.00 -59.56 9.43
N LEU A 44 -39.82 -60.74 8.84
CA LEU A 44 -38.69 -61.00 7.94
C LEU A 44 -38.74 -60.13 6.67
N ASN A 45 -39.92 -59.88 6.12
CA ASN A 45 -40.08 -58.95 5.00
C ASN A 45 -39.78 -57.50 5.42
N GLU A 46 -40.29 -57.03 6.56
CA GLU A 46 -39.96 -55.68 7.05
C GLU A 46 -38.46 -55.51 7.32
N ILE A 47 -37.77 -56.52 7.86
CA ILE A 47 -36.30 -56.49 8.04
C ILE A 47 -35.58 -56.47 6.69
N LYS A 48 -36.08 -57.21 5.70
CA LYS A 48 -35.51 -57.23 4.35
C LYS A 48 -35.66 -55.88 3.67
N ASP A 49 -36.84 -55.28 3.77
CA ASP A 49 -37.14 -53.96 3.22
C ASP A 49 -36.30 -52.89 3.93
N PHE A 50 -36.22 -52.91 5.26
CA PHE A 50 -35.34 -52.02 6.03
C PHE A 50 -33.87 -52.15 5.63
N ARG A 51 -33.38 -53.38 5.40
CA ARG A 51 -32.01 -53.60 4.91
C ARG A 51 -31.81 -53.02 3.51
N GLN A 52 -32.80 -53.15 2.63
CA GLN A 52 -32.71 -52.61 1.27
C GLN A 52 -32.75 -51.07 1.29
N ASP A 53 -33.64 -50.48 2.07
CA ASP A 53 -33.74 -49.03 2.26
C ASP A 53 -32.47 -48.46 2.89
N SER A 54 -31.97 -49.10 3.95
CA SER A 54 -30.69 -48.73 4.59
C SER A 54 -29.52 -48.84 3.60
N HIS A 55 -29.49 -49.89 2.77
CA HIS A 55 -28.45 -50.05 1.76
C HIS A 55 -28.51 -48.92 0.73
N LYS A 56 -29.72 -48.56 0.26
CA LYS A 56 -29.93 -47.47 -0.69
C LYS A 56 -29.50 -46.13 -0.10
N GLN A 57 -29.93 -45.81 1.13
CA GLN A 57 -29.52 -44.59 1.83
C GLN A 57 -28.00 -44.51 2.01
N LEU A 58 -27.34 -45.62 2.34
CA LEU A 58 -25.87 -45.65 2.45
C LEU A 58 -25.16 -45.42 1.10
N GLN A 59 -25.74 -45.89 -0.02
CA GLN A 59 -25.23 -45.58 -1.35
C GLN A 59 -25.40 -44.11 -1.68
N ASP A 60 -26.59 -43.54 -1.43
CA ASP A 60 -26.87 -42.12 -1.66
C ASP A 60 -25.92 -41.23 -0.84
N ILE A 61 -25.71 -41.56 0.44
CA ILE A 61 -24.74 -40.86 1.31
C ILE A 61 -23.34 -40.97 0.74
N LYS A 62 -22.91 -42.15 0.27
CA LYS A 62 -21.58 -42.35 -0.32
C LYS A 62 -21.40 -41.51 -1.58
N GLU A 63 -22.41 -41.41 -2.42
CA GLU A 63 -22.37 -40.58 -3.62
C GLU A 63 -22.26 -39.09 -3.28
N GLU A 64 -23.06 -38.60 -2.33
CA GLU A 64 -22.97 -37.22 -1.86
C GLU A 64 -21.62 -36.92 -1.19
N LEU A 65 -21.07 -37.85 -0.42
CA LEU A 65 -19.73 -37.73 0.16
C LEU A 65 -18.66 -37.60 -0.91
N ASN A 66 -18.74 -38.41 -1.98
CA ASN A 66 -17.81 -38.33 -3.10
C ASN A 66 -17.93 -37.00 -3.85
N LYS A 67 -19.15 -36.48 -4.06
CA LYS A 67 -19.38 -35.17 -4.66
C LYS A 67 -18.81 -34.05 -3.78
N SER A 68 -19.02 -34.15 -2.46
CA SER A 68 -18.48 -33.19 -1.50
C SER A 68 -16.95 -33.20 -1.48
N ASN A 69 -16.32 -34.38 -1.48
CA ASN A 69 -14.86 -34.49 -1.52
C ASN A 69 -14.27 -33.88 -2.79
N LYS A 70 -14.88 -34.08 -3.96
CA LYS A 70 -14.44 -33.44 -5.20
C LYS A 70 -14.54 -31.91 -5.14
N ARG A 71 -15.64 -31.39 -4.59
CA ARG A 71 -15.81 -29.94 -4.41
C ARG A 71 -14.81 -29.35 -3.42
N ILE A 72 -14.43 -30.10 -2.38
CA ILE A 72 -13.40 -29.71 -1.42
C ILE A 72 -12.04 -29.68 -2.12
N GLU A 73 -11.68 -30.72 -2.87
CA GLU A 73 -10.41 -30.78 -3.63
C GLU A 73 -10.31 -29.63 -4.66
N GLU A 74 -11.39 -29.32 -5.37
CA GLU A 74 -11.45 -28.16 -6.26
C GLU A 74 -11.28 -26.83 -5.51
N ALA A 75 -11.87 -26.70 -4.32
CA ALA A 75 -11.73 -25.51 -3.49
C ALA A 75 -10.31 -25.36 -2.93
N GLU A 76 -9.68 -26.45 -2.48
CA GLU A 76 -8.29 -26.49 -2.02
C GLU A 76 -7.33 -26.05 -3.13
N ASN A 77 -7.45 -26.61 -4.34
CA ASN A 77 -6.63 -26.20 -5.48
C ASN A 77 -6.79 -24.70 -5.82
N ARG A 78 -8.02 -24.18 -5.75
CA ARG A 78 -8.28 -22.75 -6.00
C ARG A 78 -7.72 -21.86 -4.89
N ILE A 79 -7.69 -22.34 -3.65
CA ILE A 79 -7.06 -21.63 -2.53
C ILE A 79 -5.55 -21.61 -2.72
N ASP A 80 -4.92 -22.73 -3.06
CA ASP A 80 -3.47 -22.80 -3.31
C ASP A 80 -3.04 -21.86 -4.45
N GLU A 81 -3.80 -21.82 -5.54
CA GLU A 81 -3.58 -20.87 -6.64
C GLU A 81 -3.74 -19.41 -6.20
N ALA A 82 -4.75 -19.12 -5.38
CA ALA A 82 -4.99 -17.79 -4.85
C ALA A 82 -3.88 -17.34 -3.90
N GLU A 83 -3.44 -18.22 -2.99
CA GLU A 83 -2.33 -17.97 -2.06
C GLU A 83 -1.04 -17.70 -2.81
N THR A 84 -0.72 -18.53 -3.83
CA THR A 84 0.46 -18.31 -4.68
C THR A 84 0.41 -16.95 -5.39
N ARG A 85 -0.76 -16.56 -5.89
CA ARG A 85 -0.96 -15.25 -6.52
C ARG A 85 -0.81 -14.11 -5.51
N ILE A 86 -1.35 -14.25 -4.31
CA ILE A 86 -1.25 -13.25 -3.24
C ILE A 86 0.22 -13.04 -2.87
N GLN A 87 0.96 -14.12 -2.61
CA GLN A 87 2.39 -14.07 -2.30
C GLN A 87 3.18 -13.32 -3.38
N ASN A 88 2.97 -13.67 -4.65
CA ASN A 88 3.63 -12.99 -5.77
C ASN A 88 3.26 -11.49 -5.83
N THR A 89 2.01 -11.12 -5.54
CA THR A 89 1.60 -9.71 -5.53
C THR A 89 2.19 -8.94 -4.36
N GLU A 90 2.34 -9.57 -3.20
CA GLU A 90 2.97 -8.96 -2.02
C GLU A 90 4.46 -8.68 -2.27
N GLU A 91 5.17 -9.62 -2.90
CA GLU A 91 6.59 -9.42 -3.29
C GLU A 91 6.77 -8.26 -4.28
N VAL A 92 5.92 -8.20 -5.31
CA VAL A 92 5.94 -7.09 -6.27
C VAL A 92 5.60 -5.75 -5.60
N LEU A 93 4.65 -5.76 -4.65
CA LEU A 93 4.28 -4.57 -3.91
C LEU A 93 5.43 -4.06 -3.04
N GLU A 94 6.14 -4.95 -2.35
CA GLU A 94 7.31 -4.61 -1.55
C GLU A 94 8.42 -4.00 -2.41
N GLU A 95 8.71 -4.60 -3.57
CA GLU A 95 9.67 -4.05 -4.52
C GLU A 95 9.26 -2.65 -5.01
N MET A 96 7.97 -2.47 -5.33
CA MET A 96 7.42 -1.20 -5.81
C MET A 96 7.47 -0.10 -4.74
N ILE A 97 7.22 -0.43 -3.47
CA ILE A 97 7.38 0.50 -2.35
C ILE A 97 8.84 0.93 -2.24
N ARG A 98 9.78 -0.03 -2.25
CA ARG A 98 11.21 0.25 -2.17
C ARG A 98 11.70 1.14 -3.32
N LEU A 99 11.19 0.90 -4.53
CA LEU A 99 11.53 1.70 -5.70
C LEU A 99 10.96 3.11 -5.60
N THR A 100 9.73 3.24 -5.12
CA THR A 100 9.09 4.55 -4.85
C THR A 100 9.93 5.36 -3.87
N GLU A 101 10.34 4.78 -2.74
CA GLU A 101 11.20 5.46 -1.75
C GLU A 101 12.54 5.90 -2.37
N GLN A 102 13.14 5.05 -3.20
CA GLN A 102 14.38 5.38 -3.90
C GLN A 102 14.18 6.56 -4.86
N PHE A 103 13.08 6.58 -5.61
CA PHE A 103 12.78 7.68 -6.52
C PHE A 103 12.47 8.97 -5.78
N GLU A 104 11.72 8.91 -4.68
CA GLU A 104 11.48 10.08 -3.83
C GLU A 104 12.78 10.67 -3.29
N ALA A 105 13.70 9.82 -2.81
CA ALA A 105 15.01 10.27 -2.35
C ALA A 105 15.81 10.94 -3.47
N ARG A 106 15.85 10.35 -4.66
CA ARG A 106 16.54 10.92 -5.84
C ARG A 106 15.92 12.24 -6.30
N LEU A 107 14.59 12.32 -6.33
CA LEU A 107 13.87 13.55 -6.70
C LEU A 107 14.14 14.65 -5.68
N ASN A 108 14.11 14.35 -4.39
CA ASN A 108 14.39 15.32 -3.34
C ASN A 108 15.84 15.83 -3.42
N ASP A 109 16.80 14.96 -3.71
CA ASP A 109 18.21 15.33 -3.89
C ASP A 109 18.44 16.16 -5.17
N GLN A 110 17.79 15.82 -6.28
CA GLN A 110 17.82 16.62 -7.51
C GLN A 110 17.15 17.99 -7.36
N GLU A 111 15.93 18.03 -6.80
CA GLU A 111 15.23 19.26 -6.46
C GLU A 111 16.10 20.11 -5.54
N GLY A 112 16.74 19.46 -4.58
CA GLY A 112 17.59 20.13 -3.64
C GLY A 112 18.78 20.79 -4.31
N ARG A 113 19.54 20.03 -5.12
CA ARG A 113 20.64 20.52 -5.98
C ARG A 113 20.23 21.70 -6.85
N ALA A 114 19.10 21.59 -7.55
CA ALA A 114 18.61 22.62 -8.46
C ALA A 114 18.27 23.94 -7.75
N ARG A 115 17.88 23.87 -6.47
CA ARG A 115 17.47 25.03 -5.66
C ARG A 115 18.57 25.52 -4.71
N ARG A 116 19.76 24.93 -4.69
CA ARG A 116 20.84 25.30 -3.74
C ARG A 116 21.26 26.75 -3.81
N SER A 117 21.15 27.40 -4.97
CA SER A 117 21.47 28.82 -5.14
C SER A 117 20.26 29.74 -5.00
N ASN A 118 19.10 29.20 -4.61
CA ASN A 118 17.87 29.97 -4.49
C ASN A 118 17.61 30.32 -3.02
N ILE A 119 17.08 31.52 -2.77
CA ILE A 119 16.51 31.91 -1.48
C ILE A 119 15.04 32.28 -1.68
N ARG A 120 14.26 32.16 -0.60
CA ARG A 120 12.89 32.62 -0.58
C ARG A 120 12.68 33.65 0.52
N ILE A 121 12.14 34.81 0.14
CA ILE A 121 11.89 35.95 1.03
C ILE A 121 10.39 36.14 1.13
N TYR A 122 9.85 36.30 2.32
CA TYR A 122 8.42 36.52 2.58
C TYR A 122 8.19 37.89 3.21
N GLY A 123 6.95 38.39 3.20
CA GLY A 123 6.58 39.58 3.97
C GLY A 123 6.90 40.92 3.33
N VAL A 124 7.43 40.91 2.11
CA VAL A 124 7.56 42.12 1.31
C VAL A 124 6.18 42.47 0.75
N PRO A 125 5.60 43.65 1.10
CA PRO A 125 4.28 44.08 0.62
C PRO A 125 4.16 43.95 -0.90
N GLU A 126 3.00 43.53 -1.40
CA GLU A 126 2.76 43.48 -2.85
C GLU A 126 2.93 44.88 -3.47
N LYS A 127 3.50 44.94 -4.69
CA LYS A 127 3.77 46.20 -5.43
C LYS A 127 4.82 47.13 -4.80
N ALA A 128 5.53 46.70 -3.76
CA ALA A 128 6.70 47.41 -3.22
C ALA A 128 7.79 47.67 -4.28
N GLU A 129 7.87 46.79 -5.27
CA GLU A 129 8.80 46.81 -6.40
C GLU A 129 8.43 47.83 -7.48
N ALA A 130 7.22 48.41 -7.46
CA ALA A 130 6.71 49.25 -8.55
C ALA A 130 7.51 50.53 -8.79
N ASN A 131 8.27 50.98 -7.79
CA ASN A 131 9.10 52.19 -7.86
C ASN A 131 10.52 51.93 -8.38
N SER A 132 10.91 50.67 -8.58
CA SER A 132 12.22 50.28 -9.07
C SER A 132 12.17 49.97 -10.56
N SER A 133 13.26 50.23 -11.29
CA SER A 133 13.35 49.93 -12.73
C SER A 133 13.20 48.43 -13.00
N ASP A 134 13.82 47.61 -12.16
CA ASP A 134 13.91 46.17 -12.31
C ASP A 134 13.67 45.49 -10.98
N PHE A 135 13.13 44.27 -11.04
CA PHE A 135 12.89 43.47 -9.84
C PHE A 135 14.21 43.07 -9.15
N ILE A 136 15.29 42.92 -9.91
CA ILE A 136 16.62 42.61 -9.39
C ILE A 136 17.18 43.80 -8.61
N SER A 137 17.12 45.02 -9.15
CA SER A 137 17.63 46.22 -8.46
C SER A 137 16.88 46.48 -7.16
N PHE A 138 15.54 46.36 -7.18
CA PHE A 138 14.72 46.39 -5.97
C PHE A 138 15.22 45.42 -4.89
N LEU A 139 15.48 44.17 -5.29
CA LEU A 139 15.90 43.13 -4.36
C LEU A 139 17.32 43.37 -3.84
N GLU A 140 18.22 43.87 -4.67
CA GLU A 140 19.57 44.23 -4.23
C GLU A 140 19.53 45.36 -3.20
N ASP A 141 18.75 46.41 -3.45
CA ASP A 141 18.58 47.53 -2.53
C ASP A 141 17.96 47.06 -1.21
N LEU A 142 16.94 46.20 -1.28
CA LEU A 142 16.33 45.56 -0.11
C LEU A 142 17.36 44.77 0.71
N LEU A 143 18.16 43.91 0.08
CA LEU A 143 19.13 43.09 0.80
C LEU A 143 20.29 43.92 1.36
N LYS A 144 20.83 44.87 0.59
CA LYS A 144 21.93 45.75 1.01
C LYS A 144 21.51 46.68 2.16
N SER A 145 20.35 47.33 2.02
CA SER A 145 19.83 48.24 3.05
C SER A 145 19.51 47.56 4.37
N THR A 146 19.30 46.25 4.36
CA THR A 146 18.81 45.57 5.55
C THR A 146 19.74 44.55 6.16
N LEU A 147 20.69 44.00 5.40
CA LEU A 147 21.68 43.08 5.95
C LEU A 147 23.02 43.75 6.30
N ASP A 148 23.20 45.04 5.97
CA ASP A 148 24.44 45.80 6.20
C ASP A 148 25.69 44.99 5.81
N LEU A 149 25.69 44.47 4.58
CA LEU A 149 26.75 43.58 4.11
C LEU A 149 28.09 44.32 4.11
N ASN A 150 28.99 43.95 5.02
CA ASN A 150 30.33 44.51 5.16
C ASN A 150 31.39 43.40 5.00
N PRO A 151 32.27 43.45 3.98
CA PRO A 151 32.39 44.48 2.95
C PRO A 151 31.19 44.49 1.98
N PRO A 152 30.97 45.59 1.23
CA PRO A 152 29.97 45.62 0.17
C PRO A 152 30.22 44.48 -0.83
N VAL A 153 29.24 43.59 -0.97
CA VAL A 153 29.31 42.43 -1.86
C VAL A 153 28.41 42.65 -3.06
N ASP A 154 28.93 42.35 -4.25
CA ASP A 154 28.11 42.19 -5.44
C ASP A 154 27.24 40.93 -5.30
N LEU A 155 25.92 41.12 -5.25
CA LEU A 155 24.97 40.05 -4.96
C LEU A 155 24.79 39.09 -6.14
N GLN A 156 25.12 39.52 -7.37
CA GLN A 156 25.05 38.69 -8.58
C GLN A 156 23.77 37.86 -8.68
N ILE A 157 22.63 38.53 -8.59
CA ILE A 157 21.31 37.88 -8.68
C ILE A 157 21.00 37.62 -10.15
N GLU A 158 20.89 36.34 -10.51
CA GLU A 158 20.60 35.90 -11.89
C GLU A 158 19.13 36.17 -12.23
N ARG A 159 18.23 35.82 -11.31
CA ARG A 159 16.78 35.91 -11.51
C ARG A 159 16.09 36.20 -10.19
N ALA A 160 15.10 37.09 -10.21
CA ALA A 160 14.24 37.35 -9.07
C ALA A 160 12.81 37.62 -9.53
N HIS A 161 11.84 37.06 -8.81
CA HIS A 161 10.42 37.21 -9.11
C HIS A 161 9.57 36.88 -7.88
N ARG A 162 8.31 37.35 -7.86
CA ARG A 162 7.31 36.85 -6.91
C ARG A 162 6.86 35.43 -7.29
N ALA A 163 6.47 34.65 -6.29
CA ALA A 163 5.88 33.34 -6.51
C ALA A 163 4.70 33.42 -7.48
N LEU A 164 4.58 32.44 -8.37
CA LEU A 164 3.55 32.37 -9.42
C LEU A 164 2.15 32.01 -8.88
N THR A 165 1.89 32.25 -7.61
CA THR A 165 0.56 32.10 -7.03
C THR A 165 -0.32 33.31 -7.38
N PRO A 166 -1.65 33.15 -7.42
CA PRO A 166 -2.58 34.26 -7.60
C PRO A 166 -2.30 35.39 -6.61
N THR A 167 -2.48 36.63 -7.06
CA THR A 167 -2.28 37.81 -6.21
C THR A 167 -3.28 37.78 -5.05
N PRO A 168 -2.81 37.81 -3.79
CA PRO A 168 -3.68 37.78 -2.62
C PRO A 168 -4.42 39.10 -2.40
N SER A 169 -5.48 39.09 -1.57
CA SER A 169 -6.14 40.31 -1.06
C SER A 169 -5.15 41.15 -0.24
N ALA A 170 -5.46 42.44 -0.06
CA ALA A 170 -4.65 43.36 0.74
C ALA A 170 -4.48 42.91 2.20
N GLU A 171 -5.47 42.23 2.79
CA GLU A 171 -5.37 41.69 4.16
C GLU A 171 -4.65 40.34 4.25
N ALA A 172 -4.43 39.67 3.13
CA ALA A 172 -3.80 38.35 3.10
C ALA A 172 -2.27 38.46 3.03
N LYS A 173 -1.57 37.39 3.44
CA LYS A 173 -0.10 37.37 3.46
C LYS A 173 0.46 37.62 2.04
N PRO A 174 1.40 38.56 1.86
CA PRO A 174 1.98 38.83 0.56
C PRO A 174 2.77 37.61 0.03
N ARG A 175 2.84 37.49 -1.30
CA ARG A 175 3.56 36.39 -1.95
C ARG A 175 5.05 36.48 -1.66
N SER A 176 5.67 35.33 -1.53
CA SER A 176 7.12 35.26 -1.38
C SER A 176 7.83 35.67 -2.66
N ILE A 177 8.97 36.31 -2.50
CA ILE A 177 9.97 36.54 -3.54
C ILE A 177 10.91 35.33 -3.60
N ILE A 178 11.18 34.84 -4.80
CA ILE A 178 12.16 33.79 -5.07
C ILE A 178 13.31 34.44 -5.85
N ALA A 179 14.52 34.29 -5.34
CA ALA A 179 15.72 34.83 -5.97
C ALA A 179 16.75 33.73 -6.16
N LYS A 180 17.38 33.70 -7.34
CA LYS A 180 18.47 32.81 -7.70
C LYS A 180 19.76 33.60 -7.81
N PHE A 181 20.76 33.19 -7.06
CA PHE A 181 22.10 33.75 -7.10
C PHE A 181 22.95 33.01 -8.12
N LEU A 182 23.83 33.73 -8.81
CA LEU A 182 24.82 33.14 -9.70
C LEU A 182 25.85 32.33 -8.89
N ASN A 183 26.26 32.86 -7.73
CA ASN A 183 27.27 32.25 -6.87
C ASN A 183 26.65 31.74 -5.55
N TYR A 184 26.83 30.44 -5.29
CA TYR A 184 26.40 29.80 -4.04
C TYR A 184 27.02 30.45 -2.80
N ARG A 185 28.30 30.87 -2.87
CA ARG A 185 29.00 31.49 -1.72
C ARG A 185 28.37 32.82 -1.31
N THR A 186 27.98 33.64 -2.29
CA THR A 186 27.30 34.92 -2.04
C THR A 186 25.95 34.70 -1.37
N LYS A 187 25.19 33.71 -1.84
CA LYS A 187 23.92 33.30 -1.22
C LYS A 187 24.11 32.81 0.22
N GLU A 188 25.13 32.00 0.50
CA GLU A 188 25.42 31.53 1.86
C GLU A 188 25.83 32.68 2.79
N LEU A 189 26.60 33.65 2.29
CA LEU A 189 26.94 34.85 3.06
C LEU A 189 25.69 35.64 3.44
N VAL A 190 24.81 35.93 2.46
CA VAL A 190 23.53 36.64 2.68
C VAL A 190 22.66 35.94 3.72
N ILE A 191 22.62 34.60 3.67
CA ILE A 191 21.88 33.80 4.65
C ILE A 191 22.53 33.92 6.02
N LYS A 192 23.85 33.73 6.11
CA LYS A 192 24.59 33.78 7.37
C LYS A 192 24.43 35.13 8.06
N THR A 193 24.56 36.23 7.31
CA THR A 193 24.37 37.59 7.86
C THR A 193 22.93 37.81 8.30
N ALA A 194 21.94 37.29 7.57
CA ALA A 194 20.54 37.36 7.98
C ALA A 194 20.26 36.58 9.28
N TRP A 195 20.92 35.44 9.48
CA TRP A 195 20.82 34.66 10.72
C TRP A 195 21.50 35.36 11.90
N GLU A 196 22.68 35.97 11.68
CA GLU A 196 23.43 36.70 12.70
C GLU A 196 22.68 37.94 13.17
N LYS A 197 22.07 38.68 12.23
CA LYS A 197 21.37 39.92 12.54
C LYS A 197 20.09 39.72 13.37
N LYS A 198 19.48 38.51 13.33
CA LYS A 198 18.27 38.05 14.05
C LYS A 198 16.98 38.88 13.83
N VAL A 199 17.09 40.20 13.69
CA VAL A 199 16.03 41.16 13.40
C VAL A 199 16.48 42.00 12.21
N VAL A 200 15.71 41.98 11.14
CA VAL A 200 15.99 42.74 9.92
C VAL A 200 14.72 43.54 9.63
N GLU A 201 14.88 44.84 9.51
CA GLU A 201 13.78 45.82 9.45
C GLU A 201 13.88 46.63 8.17
N TRP A 202 12.81 46.67 7.38
CA TRP A 202 12.82 47.40 6.11
C TRP A 202 11.72 48.43 6.12
N LYS A 203 12.10 49.70 5.97
CA LYS A 203 11.18 50.85 5.98
C LYS A 203 10.23 50.88 7.21
N GLY A 204 10.75 50.59 8.40
CA GLY A 204 9.99 50.64 9.66
C GLY A 204 9.03 49.45 9.89
N CYS A 205 9.14 48.40 9.06
CA CYS A 205 8.35 47.19 9.13
C CYS A 205 9.23 46.04 9.67
N SER A 206 8.97 45.61 10.91
CA SER A 206 9.85 44.71 11.68
C SER A 206 9.29 43.30 11.85
N THR A 207 10.09 42.29 11.49
CA THR A 207 10.56 41.12 12.28
C THR A 207 10.83 39.92 11.39
N LEU A 208 12.02 39.31 11.56
CA LEU A 208 12.45 38.08 10.88
C LEU A 208 12.50 36.87 11.80
N LYS A 209 12.18 35.70 11.23
CA LYS A 209 12.78 34.41 11.60
C LYS A 209 13.27 33.72 10.33
N ALA A 210 14.57 33.52 10.19
CA ALA A 210 15.08 32.63 9.15
C ALA A 210 14.76 31.18 9.56
N ARG A 211 14.10 30.41 8.69
CA ARG A 211 13.79 28.99 8.93
C ARG A 211 14.33 28.17 7.77
N ASP A 212 15.08 27.12 8.09
CA ASP A 212 15.36 26.07 7.13
C ASP A 212 14.13 25.16 7.07
N ARG A 213 13.65 24.86 5.85
CA ARG A 213 12.53 23.93 5.62
C ARG A 213 12.95 22.69 4.85
N TYR A 214 14.25 22.39 4.78
CA TYR A 214 14.68 21.07 4.35
C TYR A 214 14.24 20.00 5.35
N GLY A 215 13.39 19.07 4.91
CA GLY A 215 13.07 17.85 5.65
C GLY A 215 11.78 17.87 6.46
N GLU A 216 11.00 18.95 6.47
CA GLU A 216 9.69 18.95 7.12
C GLU A 216 8.69 18.18 6.22
N LYS A 217 8.44 16.90 6.55
CA LYS A 217 7.59 15.95 5.78
C LYS A 217 6.19 16.49 5.44
N SER A 218 5.71 17.50 6.17
CA SER A 218 4.41 18.16 6.01
C SER A 218 4.40 19.35 5.04
N THR A 219 5.55 19.77 4.51
CA THR A 219 5.61 20.96 3.64
C THR A 219 5.34 20.60 2.17
N PRO A 220 4.41 21.30 1.49
CA PRO A 220 4.15 21.08 0.07
C PRO A 220 5.44 21.21 -0.77
N PRO A 221 5.60 20.46 -1.88
CA PRO A 221 6.83 20.49 -2.70
C PRO A 221 7.27 21.90 -3.13
N LEU A 222 6.30 22.80 -3.34
CA LEU A 222 6.51 24.21 -3.69
C LEU A 222 7.14 25.06 -2.57
N GLN A 223 7.29 24.52 -1.35
CA GLN A 223 7.86 25.21 -0.18
C GLN A 223 9.28 24.75 0.19
N LYS A 224 9.82 23.74 -0.51
CA LYS A 224 11.16 23.19 -0.32
C LYS A 224 12.27 24.08 -0.92
N CYS A 225 12.39 25.31 -0.43
CA CYS A 225 13.57 26.16 -0.71
C CYS A 225 14.54 26.05 0.48
N PRO A 226 15.87 26.06 0.24
CA PRO A 226 16.87 25.79 1.28
C PRO A 226 16.86 26.80 2.42
N VAL A 227 16.45 28.05 2.19
CA VAL A 227 16.28 29.02 3.26
C VAL A 227 15.08 29.91 3.00
N VAL A 228 14.26 30.05 4.05
CA VAL A 228 13.09 30.94 4.12
C VAL A 228 13.44 32.14 5.01
N ILE A 229 13.46 33.33 4.43
CA ILE A 229 13.62 34.62 5.12
C ILE A 229 12.22 35.22 5.30
N LEU A 230 11.71 35.32 6.53
CA LEU A 230 10.33 35.75 6.81
C LEU A 230 10.24 37.19 7.29
N TRP A 231 9.80 38.15 6.48
CA TRP A 231 9.46 39.49 6.96
C TRP A 231 8.02 39.54 7.44
N TYR A 232 7.75 40.42 8.40
CA TYR A 232 6.40 40.69 8.87
C TYR A 232 6.15 42.20 8.86
N CYS A 233 5.04 42.59 8.24
CA CYS A 233 4.48 43.92 8.38
C CYS A 233 3.25 43.85 9.26
N ASN A 234 3.41 44.27 10.51
CA ASN A 234 2.28 44.63 11.35
C ASN A 234 1.88 46.06 10.98
N SER A 235 1.18 46.23 9.87
CA SER A 235 0.49 47.49 9.59
C SER A 235 -0.77 47.51 10.46
N THR A 236 -0.64 47.97 11.70
CA THR A 236 -1.77 48.40 12.53
C THR A 236 -1.47 49.78 13.06
N THR A 237 -1.67 50.77 12.19
CA THR A 237 -1.86 52.19 12.53
C THR A 237 -2.67 52.83 11.42
#